data_AF-A0AAD8BUA0-F1
#
_entry.id   AF-A0AAD8BUA0-F1
#
_cell.length_a   1.000
_cell.length_b   1.000
_cell.length_c   1.000
_cell.angle_alpha   90.00
_cell.angle_beta   90.00
_cell.angle_gamma   90.00
#
_symmetry.space_group_name_H-M   'P 1'
#
loop_
_entity.id
_entity.type
_entity.pdbx_description
1 polymer ?
#
loop_
_entity_poly.entity_id
_entity_poly.type
_entity_poly.pdbx_seq_one_letter_code
_entity_poly.pdbx_strand_id
1 'polypeptide(L)'
;ACRQLLYEETQSSVYKDAVVEYLTTWLPGGTLTYTPCGLAWRSKWGSLREAANNAFIALVAAESGIESDKYRKWAVEQINYILGDNPHDGGCFSYQVGYGTKYPLHPHHRGSSCPDRPAPCDWNNFNSAAPNPQVLVGALVGGPDENDIYQDKRDDYVTNEVATDYNAGFQGALAAIIHLQSKSLLPVTNNKCPCTAA
;
A
#
# COMPACT_ATOMS: atom_id res chain seq x y z
N ALA A 1 -0.87 -16.42 2.07
CA ALA A 1 -2.13 -16.70 2.78
C ALA A 1 -2.31 -18.18 3.14
N CYS A 2 -2.58 -19.10 2.19
CA CYS A 2 -2.93 -20.49 2.54
C CYS A 2 -1.90 -21.23 3.40
N ARG A 3 -0.59 -21.05 3.11
CA ARG A 3 0.49 -21.63 3.92
C ARG A 3 0.50 -21.09 5.35
N GLN A 4 0.24 -19.80 5.53
CA GLN A 4 0.15 -19.18 6.86
C GLN A 4 -1.05 -19.74 7.66
N LEU A 5 -2.23 -19.84 7.03
CA LEU A 5 -3.41 -20.43 7.66
C LEU A 5 -3.17 -21.91 8.03
N LEU A 6 -2.54 -22.67 7.14
CA LEU A 6 -2.18 -24.07 7.43
C LEU A 6 -1.16 -24.16 8.57
N TYR A 7 -0.24 -23.20 8.70
CA TYR A 7 0.66 -23.15 9.85
C TYR A 7 -0.11 -22.88 11.15
N GLU A 8 -1.03 -21.91 11.17
CA GLU A 8 -1.86 -21.61 12.34
C GLU A 8 -2.62 -22.86 12.83
N GLU A 9 -3.23 -23.59 11.90
CA GLU A 9 -4.02 -24.79 12.21
C GLU A 9 -3.19 -26.01 12.61
N THR A 10 -2.03 -26.22 11.98
CA THR A 10 -1.27 -27.48 12.13
C THR A 10 -0.02 -27.36 12.97
N GLN A 11 0.50 -26.14 13.15
CA GLN A 11 1.82 -25.85 13.71
C GLN A 11 2.98 -26.58 13.01
N SER A 12 2.77 -27.06 11.79
CA SER A 12 3.77 -27.80 11.02
C SER A 12 4.88 -26.89 10.53
N SER A 13 6.14 -27.28 10.77
CA SER A 13 7.31 -26.53 10.33
C SER A 13 7.37 -26.38 8.81
N VAL A 14 6.84 -27.35 8.04
CA VAL A 14 6.79 -27.27 6.57
C VAL A 14 6.07 -26.01 6.09
N TYR A 15 4.97 -25.63 6.77
CA TYR A 15 4.24 -24.43 6.41
C TYR A 15 4.90 -23.16 6.93
N LYS A 16 5.47 -23.21 8.15
CA LYS A 16 6.27 -22.11 8.70
C LYS A 16 7.44 -21.77 7.78
N ASP A 17 8.23 -22.76 7.38
CA ASP A 17 9.42 -22.59 6.53
C ASP A 17 9.02 -22.01 5.18
N ALA A 18 7.91 -22.46 4.61
CA ALA A 18 7.40 -21.95 3.34
C ALA A 18 6.83 -20.51 3.42
N VAL A 19 6.40 -20.05 4.59
CA VAL A 19 6.07 -18.64 4.86
C VAL A 19 7.35 -17.81 4.99
N VAL A 20 8.33 -18.31 5.75
CA VAL A 20 9.62 -17.64 5.96
C VAL A 20 10.38 -17.46 4.64
N GLU A 21 10.46 -18.50 3.83
CA GLU A 21 11.10 -18.46 2.50
C GLU A 21 10.44 -17.41 1.62
N TYR A 22 9.10 -17.40 1.56
CA TYR A 22 8.35 -16.44 0.78
C TYR A 22 8.60 -15.00 1.25
N LEU A 23 8.42 -14.69 2.54
CA LEU A 23 8.62 -13.33 3.05
C LEU A 23 10.08 -12.88 2.95
N THR A 24 11.04 -13.81 2.98
CA THR A 24 12.46 -13.49 2.73
C THR A 24 12.69 -12.90 1.34
N THR A 25 11.92 -13.33 0.33
CA THR A 25 12.01 -12.72 -1.01
C THR A 25 11.55 -11.26 -1.02
N TRP A 26 10.58 -10.91 -0.17
CA TRP A 26 10.00 -9.57 -0.09
C TRP A 26 10.82 -8.61 0.75
N LEU A 27 11.57 -9.07 1.74
CA LEU A 27 12.32 -8.22 2.67
C LEU A 27 13.54 -7.56 2.00
N PRO A 28 14.09 -6.46 2.57
CA PRO A 28 15.34 -5.87 2.09
C PRO A 28 16.48 -6.90 2.10
N GLY A 29 17.25 -6.95 1.01
CA GLY A 29 18.28 -7.97 0.78
C GLY A 29 17.74 -9.29 0.21
N GLY A 30 16.43 -9.41 0.00
CA GLY A 30 15.79 -10.46 -0.78
C GLY A 30 15.96 -10.28 -2.29
N THR A 31 15.11 -10.93 -3.06
CA THR A 31 15.18 -10.92 -4.54
C THR A 31 14.22 -9.92 -5.18
N LEU A 32 13.33 -9.31 -4.41
CA LEU A 32 12.38 -8.32 -4.90
C LEU A 32 13.07 -6.97 -5.17
N THR A 33 12.62 -6.29 -6.22
CA THR A 33 13.01 -4.90 -6.49
C THR A 33 12.48 -3.98 -5.39
N TYR A 34 13.31 -3.01 -4.99
CA TYR A 34 12.92 -1.93 -4.10
C TYR A 34 13.08 -0.60 -4.83
N THR A 35 12.12 0.29 -4.64
CA THR A 35 12.28 1.67 -5.09
C THR A 35 13.34 2.38 -4.23
N PRO A 36 13.96 3.47 -4.73
CA PRO A 36 14.89 4.28 -3.96
C PRO A 36 14.40 4.69 -2.56
N CYS A 37 13.09 4.88 -2.38
CA CYS A 37 12.46 5.24 -1.12
C CYS A 37 11.95 4.05 -0.28
N GLY A 38 12.21 2.81 -0.69
CA GLY A 38 11.98 1.65 0.15
C GLY A 38 10.63 0.95 -0.03
N LEU A 39 9.88 1.24 -1.10
CA LEU A 39 8.71 0.45 -1.48
C LEU A 39 9.16 -0.90 -2.06
N ALA A 40 8.61 -1.99 -1.52
CA ALA A 40 8.73 -3.33 -2.07
C ALA A 40 7.96 -3.43 -3.40
N TRP A 41 8.66 -3.27 -4.51
CA TRP A 41 8.06 -3.08 -5.83
C TRP A 41 8.03 -4.37 -6.63
N ARG A 42 6.86 -5.01 -6.72
CA ARG A 42 6.70 -6.32 -7.38
C ARG A 42 6.32 -6.23 -8.86
N SER A 43 5.47 -5.27 -9.20
CA SER A 43 4.79 -5.20 -10.48
C SER A 43 4.37 -3.77 -10.77
N LYS A 44 4.36 -3.42 -12.06
CA LYS A 44 3.80 -2.17 -12.57
C LYS A 44 2.32 -1.99 -12.22
N TRP A 45 1.55 -3.08 -12.16
CA TRP A 45 0.11 -3.04 -11.90
C TRP A 45 -0.18 -3.23 -10.41
N GLY A 46 -0.60 -2.15 -9.74
CA GLY A 46 -0.95 -2.17 -8.33
C GLY A 46 0.25 -2.43 -7.43
N SER A 47 1.33 -1.65 -7.58
CA SER A 47 2.54 -1.78 -6.77
C SER A 47 2.24 -1.65 -5.27
N LEU A 48 1.36 -0.72 -4.89
CA LEU A 48 0.95 -0.52 -3.49
C LEU A 48 0.03 -1.63 -2.99
N ARG A 49 -0.83 -2.19 -3.85
CA ARG A 49 -1.65 -3.38 -3.53
C ARG A 49 -0.75 -4.55 -3.16
N GLU A 50 0.28 -4.80 -3.96
CA GLU A 50 1.24 -5.88 -3.73
C GLU A 50 1.99 -5.69 -2.40
N ALA A 51 2.52 -4.49 -2.15
CA ALA A 51 3.21 -4.18 -0.90
C ALA A 51 2.27 -4.31 0.32
N ALA A 52 1.05 -3.77 0.25
CA ALA A 52 0.07 -3.81 1.33
C ALA A 52 -0.41 -5.22 1.65
N ASN A 53 -0.68 -6.04 0.62
CA ASN A 53 -1.07 -7.43 0.80
C ASN A 53 0.02 -8.23 1.53
N ASN A 54 1.29 -8.01 1.17
CA ASN A 54 2.41 -8.73 1.78
C ASN A 54 2.77 -8.18 3.16
N ALA A 55 2.61 -6.88 3.40
CA ALA A 55 2.66 -6.29 4.73
C ALA A 55 1.62 -6.96 5.66
N PHE A 56 0.39 -7.16 5.19
CA PHE A 56 -0.63 -7.87 5.96
C PHE A 56 -0.23 -9.31 6.28
N ILE A 57 0.27 -10.08 5.29
CA ILE A 57 0.75 -11.45 5.52
C ILE A 57 1.90 -11.49 6.53
N ALA A 58 2.84 -10.54 6.44
CA ALA A 58 3.95 -10.44 7.39
C ALA A 58 3.45 -10.14 8.82
N LEU A 59 2.45 -9.26 8.97
CA LEU A 59 1.84 -8.96 10.28
C LEU A 59 1.11 -10.17 10.87
N VAL A 60 0.40 -10.94 10.05
CA VAL A 60 -0.24 -12.20 10.49
C VAL A 60 0.81 -13.23 10.91
N ALA A 61 1.86 -13.43 10.10
CA ALA A 61 2.97 -14.32 10.45
C ALA A 61 3.67 -13.91 11.76
N ALA A 62 3.84 -12.61 11.97
CA ALA A 62 4.40 -12.06 13.20
C ALA A 62 3.53 -12.33 14.43
N GLU A 63 2.20 -12.27 14.29
CA GLU A 63 1.25 -12.61 15.37
C GLU A 63 1.34 -14.10 15.72
N SER A 64 1.62 -14.97 14.75
CA SER A 64 1.91 -16.39 14.99
C SER A 64 3.33 -16.67 15.52
N GLY A 65 4.11 -15.65 15.87
CA GLY A 65 5.44 -15.80 16.44
C GLY A 65 6.55 -16.10 15.42
N ILE A 66 6.31 -15.90 14.12
CA ILE A 66 7.35 -16.04 13.09
C ILE A 66 8.05 -14.70 12.90
N GLU A 67 9.36 -14.63 13.23
CA GLU A 67 10.24 -13.48 12.95
C GLU A 67 9.60 -12.12 13.33
N SER A 68 8.89 -12.09 14.47
CA SER A 68 7.86 -11.08 14.74
C SER A 68 8.35 -9.64 14.63
N ASP A 69 9.50 -9.30 15.22
CA ASP A 69 10.02 -7.92 15.20
C ASP A 69 10.42 -7.49 13.79
N LYS A 70 11.05 -8.40 13.04
CA LYS A 70 11.47 -8.18 11.65
C LYS A 70 10.27 -7.93 10.74
N TYR A 71 9.25 -8.78 10.83
CA TYR A 71 8.06 -8.71 9.99
C TYR A 71 7.15 -7.53 10.35
N ARG A 72 6.97 -7.24 11.65
CA ARG A 72 6.25 -6.04 12.10
C ARG A 72 6.91 -4.79 11.56
N LYS A 73 8.24 -4.66 11.75
CA LYS A 73 8.97 -3.47 11.31
C LYS A 73 8.80 -3.24 9.82
N TRP A 74 9.12 -4.25 9.00
CA TRP A 74 9.02 -4.14 7.55
C TRP A 74 7.60 -3.81 7.08
N ALA A 75 6.59 -4.50 7.61
CA ALA A 75 5.20 -4.29 7.23
C ALA A 75 4.73 -2.87 7.57
N VAL A 76 5.04 -2.38 8.77
CA VAL A 76 4.72 -0.99 9.15
C VAL A 76 5.45 -0.01 8.25
N GLU A 77 6.70 -0.29 7.85
CA GLU A 77 7.44 0.56 6.92
C GLU A 77 6.79 0.65 5.54
N GLN A 78 6.23 -0.44 5.02
CA GLN A 78 5.47 -0.44 3.75
C GLN A 78 4.16 0.35 3.86
N ILE A 79 3.44 0.23 4.98
CA ILE A 79 2.19 0.99 5.20
C ILE A 79 2.49 2.48 5.41
N ASN A 80 3.55 2.82 6.13
CA ASN A 80 3.99 4.21 6.28
C ASN A 80 4.37 4.84 4.94
N TYR A 81 5.07 4.10 4.07
CA TYR A 81 5.33 4.53 2.69
C TYR A 81 4.01 4.88 1.99
N ILE A 82 3.02 3.97 2.00
CA ILE A 82 1.70 4.20 1.39
C ILE A 82 1.02 5.45 1.95
N LEU A 83 1.16 5.70 3.26
CA LEU A 83 0.44 6.75 3.97
C LEU A 83 1.13 8.12 3.95
N GLY A 84 2.39 8.24 3.54
CA GLY A 84 3.03 9.55 3.47
C GLY A 84 4.55 9.58 3.49
N ASP A 85 5.22 8.50 3.87
CA ASP A 85 6.69 8.46 3.98
C ASP A 85 7.36 8.16 2.63
N ASN A 86 6.99 8.95 1.63
CA ASN A 86 7.56 8.97 0.29
C ASN A 86 7.59 10.43 -0.23
N PRO A 87 8.50 10.75 -1.16
CA PRO A 87 8.54 12.06 -1.80
C PRO A 87 7.61 12.08 -3.02
N HIS A 88 6.63 12.98 -3.01
CA HIS A 88 5.94 13.38 -4.22
C HIS A 88 5.48 14.82 -4.12
N ASP A 89 5.46 15.53 -5.26
CA ASP A 89 5.04 16.93 -5.33
C ASP A 89 5.77 17.83 -4.30
N GLY A 90 7.07 17.61 -4.13
CA GLY A 90 7.91 18.42 -3.22
C GLY A 90 7.68 18.20 -1.72
N GLY A 91 7.06 17.10 -1.29
CA GLY A 91 6.92 16.77 0.13
C GLY A 91 6.37 15.37 0.40
N CYS A 92 5.78 15.18 1.58
CA CYS A 92 5.04 13.97 1.96
C CYS A 92 3.78 13.81 1.14
N PHE A 93 3.50 12.59 0.72
CA PHE A 93 2.35 12.31 -0.11
C PHE A 93 1.71 10.98 0.24
N SER A 94 0.44 10.99 0.62
CA SER A 94 -0.31 9.77 0.84
C SER A 94 -0.81 9.23 -0.48
N TYR A 95 -0.67 7.94 -0.74
CA TYR A 95 -1.34 7.27 -1.86
C TYR A 95 -2.77 6.80 -1.52
N GLN A 96 -3.24 7.06 -0.30
CA GLN A 96 -4.64 6.86 0.06
C GLN A 96 -5.42 8.16 -0.16
N VAL A 97 -6.41 8.10 -1.06
CA VAL A 97 -7.27 9.25 -1.37
C VAL A 97 -7.98 9.76 -0.12
N GLY A 98 -7.87 11.06 0.16
CA GLY A 98 -8.48 11.71 1.31
C GLY A 98 -7.74 11.51 2.65
N TYR A 99 -6.51 10.99 2.64
CA TYR A 99 -5.66 10.86 3.83
C TYR A 99 -4.44 11.78 3.75
N GLY A 100 -4.04 12.36 4.89
CA GLY A 100 -2.90 13.28 4.97
C GLY A 100 -3.18 14.65 4.34
N THR A 101 -2.13 15.47 4.22
CA THR A 101 -2.23 16.83 3.65
C THR A 101 -2.09 16.89 2.14
N LYS A 102 -1.55 15.84 1.52
CA LYS A 102 -1.43 15.67 0.07
C LYS A 102 -1.76 14.23 -0.30
N TYR A 103 -2.59 14.06 -1.32
CA TYR A 103 -3.07 12.76 -1.81
C TYR A 103 -3.58 12.87 -3.26
N PRO A 104 -3.81 11.74 -3.97
CA PRO A 104 -4.32 11.74 -5.34
C PRO A 104 -5.71 12.38 -5.45
N LEU A 105 -5.85 13.27 -6.41
CA LEU A 105 -7.09 14.00 -6.71
C LEU A 105 -7.77 13.49 -7.99
N HIS A 106 -7.07 12.72 -8.82
CA HIS A 106 -7.55 12.23 -10.11
C HIS A 106 -7.57 10.70 -10.21
N PRO A 107 -8.08 9.93 -9.22
CA PRO A 107 -8.14 8.47 -9.36
C PRO A 107 -8.98 8.07 -10.59
N HIS A 108 -8.58 6.99 -11.26
CA HIS A 108 -9.25 6.42 -12.43
C HIS A 108 -10.58 5.76 -12.03
N HIS A 109 -11.56 6.57 -11.61
CA HIS A 109 -12.81 6.09 -11.05
C HIS A 109 -14.00 6.94 -11.48
N ARG A 110 -14.90 6.31 -12.25
CA ARG A 110 -16.05 6.97 -12.89
C ARG A 110 -16.99 7.62 -11.89
N GLY A 111 -17.35 6.90 -10.82
CA GLY A 111 -18.30 7.39 -9.82
C GLY A 111 -17.82 8.67 -9.15
N SER A 112 -16.52 8.80 -8.90
CA SER A 112 -15.95 10.00 -8.28
C SER A 112 -15.68 11.13 -9.26
N SER A 113 -15.48 10.82 -10.55
CA SER A 113 -15.27 11.85 -11.58
C SER A 113 -16.57 12.56 -11.98
N CYS A 114 -17.73 12.01 -11.63
CA CYS A 114 -19.03 12.59 -11.98
C CYS A 114 -19.45 13.71 -11.00
N PRO A 115 -19.98 14.85 -11.51
CA PRO A 115 -20.55 15.90 -10.67
C PRO A 115 -21.88 15.44 -10.04
N ASP A 116 -22.40 16.25 -9.11
CA ASP A 116 -23.73 16.02 -8.54
C ASP A 116 -24.82 16.09 -9.61
N ARG A 117 -25.84 15.23 -9.46
CA ARG A 117 -27.03 15.28 -10.32
C ARG A 117 -27.75 16.62 -10.14
N PRO A 118 -28.38 17.16 -11.21
CA PRO A 118 -28.65 16.53 -12.50
C PRO A 118 -27.58 16.80 -13.58
N ALA A 119 -26.40 17.32 -13.23
CA ALA A 119 -25.37 17.58 -14.24
C ALA A 119 -24.99 16.30 -14.99
N PRO A 120 -24.73 16.37 -16.31
CA PRO A 120 -24.33 15.21 -17.09
C PRO A 120 -22.97 14.69 -16.63
N CYS A 121 -22.75 13.38 -16.78
CA CYS A 121 -21.45 12.77 -16.61
C CYS A 121 -21.09 11.98 -17.87
N ASP A 122 -20.07 12.44 -18.59
CA ASP A 122 -19.62 11.88 -19.85
C ASP A 122 -18.08 11.92 -19.99
N TRP A 123 -17.57 11.71 -21.20
CA TRP A 123 -16.14 11.72 -21.48
C TRP A 123 -15.45 13.06 -21.23
N ASN A 124 -16.18 14.19 -21.18
CA ASN A 124 -15.62 15.47 -20.78
C ASN A 124 -15.23 15.46 -19.29
N ASN A 125 -15.99 14.76 -18.43
CA ASN A 125 -15.62 14.60 -17.02
C ASN A 125 -14.39 13.72 -16.87
N PHE A 126 -14.26 12.67 -17.68
CA PHE A 126 -13.05 11.86 -17.74
C PHE A 126 -11.82 12.67 -18.20
N ASN A 127 -11.97 13.49 -19.26
CA ASN A 127 -10.88 14.28 -19.83
C ASN A 127 -10.61 15.61 -19.11
N SER A 128 -11.38 15.94 -18.06
CA SER A 128 -11.21 17.19 -17.32
C SER A 128 -9.85 17.25 -16.62
N ALA A 129 -9.17 18.39 -16.69
CA ALA A 129 -7.94 18.62 -15.92
C ALA A 129 -8.21 18.98 -14.43
N ALA A 130 -9.48 19.16 -14.06
CA ALA A 130 -9.85 19.40 -12.67
C ALA A 130 -9.86 18.08 -11.87
N PRO A 131 -9.64 18.15 -10.54
CA PRO A 131 -9.85 17.04 -9.62
C PRO A 131 -11.19 16.34 -9.81
N ASN A 132 -11.27 15.07 -9.40
CA ASN A 132 -12.56 14.40 -9.26
C ASN A 132 -13.46 15.20 -8.29
N PRO A 133 -14.69 15.56 -8.68
CA PRO A 133 -15.58 16.37 -7.84
C PRO A 133 -15.96 15.67 -6.53
N GLN A 134 -16.03 14.34 -6.52
CA GLN A 134 -16.25 13.56 -5.29
C GLN A 134 -14.91 13.01 -4.81
N VAL A 135 -14.58 13.24 -3.54
CA VAL A 135 -13.40 12.62 -2.93
C VAL A 135 -13.70 11.14 -2.69
N LEU A 136 -12.95 10.26 -3.35
CA LEU A 136 -13.07 8.80 -3.16
C LEU A 136 -12.35 8.35 -1.89
N VAL A 137 -12.82 8.82 -0.74
CA VAL A 137 -12.15 8.66 0.56
C VAL A 137 -11.81 7.18 0.81
N GLY A 138 -10.53 6.94 1.12
CA GLY A 138 -10.02 5.62 1.49
C GLY A 138 -9.48 4.80 0.33
N ALA A 139 -9.69 5.19 -0.93
CA ALA A 139 -9.17 4.43 -2.06
C ALA A 139 -7.64 4.42 -2.08
N LEU A 140 -7.05 3.24 -2.18
CA LEU A 140 -5.62 3.07 -2.44
C LEU A 140 -5.40 3.08 -3.95
N VAL A 141 -4.60 4.02 -4.46
CA VAL A 141 -4.23 4.05 -5.88
C VAL A 141 -3.20 2.97 -6.22
N GLY A 142 -2.98 2.71 -7.51
CA GLY A 142 -1.99 1.74 -7.98
C GLY A 142 -0.57 2.03 -7.49
N GLY A 143 -0.18 3.30 -7.48
CA GLY A 143 1.08 3.79 -6.90
C GLY A 143 2.17 4.11 -7.91
N PRO A 144 3.38 4.41 -7.42
CA PRO A 144 4.50 4.83 -8.25
C PRO A 144 5.10 3.67 -9.06
N ASP A 145 5.92 4.05 -10.04
CA ASP A 145 6.84 3.15 -10.73
C ASP A 145 8.02 2.71 -9.83
N GLU A 146 8.91 1.91 -10.39
CA GLU A 146 10.07 1.36 -9.68
C GLU A 146 11.09 2.42 -9.20
N ASN A 147 10.97 3.66 -9.65
CA ASN A 147 11.86 4.78 -9.30
C ASN A 147 11.16 5.83 -8.42
N ASP A 148 10.05 5.48 -7.77
CA ASP A 148 9.21 6.39 -6.98
C ASP A 148 8.53 7.51 -7.82
N ILE A 149 8.47 7.37 -9.15
CA ILE A 149 7.82 8.35 -10.00
C ILE A 149 6.33 8.06 -10.05
N TYR A 150 5.54 9.09 -9.77
CA TYR A 150 4.08 9.06 -9.79
C TYR A 150 3.55 10.33 -10.46
N GLN A 151 2.43 10.23 -11.17
CA GLN A 151 1.71 11.37 -11.73
C GLN A 151 0.23 11.19 -11.46
N ASP A 152 -0.40 12.16 -10.79
CA ASP A 152 -1.82 12.11 -10.50
C ASP A 152 -2.64 12.47 -11.75
N LYS A 153 -2.86 11.47 -12.61
CA LYS A 153 -3.57 11.60 -13.89
C LYS A 153 -4.70 10.59 -14.00
N ARG A 154 -5.90 11.08 -14.32
CA ARG A 154 -7.10 10.22 -14.44
C ARG A 154 -6.99 9.20 -15.57
N ASP A 155 -6.29 9.50 -16.65
CA ASP A 155 -6.11 8.59 -17.79
C ASP A 155 -4.98 7.57 -17.56
N ASP A 156 -4.17 7.72 -16.51
CA ASP A 156 -3.22 6.71 -16.07
C ASP A 156 -3.91 5.62 -15.24
N TYR A 157 -4.54 4.70 -15.96
CA TYR A 157 -5.18 3.50 -15.39
C TYR A 157 -4.20 2.51 -14.76
N VAL A 158 -2.90 2.81 -14.67
CA VAL A 158 -1.91 1.95 -14.00
C VAL A 158 -1.64 2.50 -12.61
N THR A 159 -1.17 3.74 -12.53
CA THR A 159 -0.74 4.35 -11.27
C THR A 159 -1.91 4.94 -10.49
N ASN A 160 -2.97 5.37 -11.18
CA ASN A 160 -4.20 5.93 -10.60
C ASN A 160 -5.39 4.96 -10.58
N GLU A 161 -5.20 3.70 -10.96
CA GLU A 161 -6.21 2.66 -10.77
C GLU A 161 -6.59 2.55 -9.29
N VAL A 162 -7.87 2.30 -9.03
CA VAL A 162 -8.38 1.96 -7.71
C VAL A 162 -9.26 0.73 -7.83
N ALA A 163 -9.17 -0.20 -6.88
CA ALA A 163 -9.92 -1.44 -6.94
C ALA A 163 -10.21 -1.99 -5.54
N THR A 164 -11.23 -2.84 -5.43
CA THR A 164 -11.60 -3.47 -4.15
C THR A 164 -10.47 -4.33 -3.58
N ASP A 165 -9.71 -5.03 -4.44
CA ASP A 165 -8.59 -5.86 -4.00
C ASP A 165 -7.35 -5.05 -3.62
N TYR A 166 -7.21 -3.81 -4.10
CA TYR A 166 -6.14 -2.90 -3.67
C TYR A 166 -6.32 -2.53 -2.19
N ASN A 167 -7.57 -2.31 -1.79
CA ASN A 167 -7.93 -1.96 -0.43
C ASN A 167 -7.99 -3.17 0.53
N ALA A 168 -8.18 -4.40 0.03
CA ALA A 168 -8.46 -5.56 0.88
C ALA A 168 -7.32 -5.88 1.88
N GLY A 169 -6.12 -6.19 1.40
CA GLY A 169 -4.98 -6.44 2.29
C GLY A 169 -4.48 -5.19 2.98
N PHE A 170 -4.60 -4.02 2.35
CA PHE A 170 -4.29 -2.73 2.97
C PHE A 170 -5.12 -2.48 4.23
N GLN A 171 -6.44 -2.68 4.16
CA GLN A 171 -7.32 -2.54 5.31
C GLN A 171 -7.01 -3.58 6.41
N GLY A 172 -6.64 -4.80 6.03
CA GLY A 172 -6.15 -5.82 6.96
C GLY A 172 -4.86 -5.39 7.68
N ALA A 173 -3.90 -4.84 6.94
CA ALA A 173 -2.65 -4.33 7.51
C ALA A 173 -2.90 -3.15 8.47
N LEU A 174 -3.77 -2.20 8.11
CA LEU A 174 -4.17 -1.10 8.99
C LEU A 174 -4.80 -1.61 10.30
N ALA A 175 -5.70 -2.59 10.21
CA ALA A 175 -6.29 -3.22 11.40
C ALA A 175 -5.22 -3.88 12.29
N ALA A 176 -4.25 -4.57 11.68
CA ALA A 176 -3.13 -5.17 12.40
C ALA A 176 -2.22 -4.12 13.05
N ILE A 177 -1.99 -2.97 12.42
CA ILE A 177 -1.21 -1.87 13.01
C ILE A 177 -1.93 -1.27 14.23
N ILE A 178 -3.24 -1.03 14.15
CA ILE A 178 -4.06 -0.60 15.29
C ILE A 178 -3.98 -1.63 16.42
N HIS A 179 -4.02 -2.92 16.07
CA HIS A 179 -3.85 -4.01 17.03
C HIS A 179 -2.48 -3.95 17.73
N LEU A 180 -1.38 -3.78 16.98
CA LEU A 180 -0.04 -3.61 17.56
C LEU A 180 0.02 -2.39 18.50
N GLN A 181 -0.57 -1.26 18.13
CA GLN A 181 -0.63 -0.06 18.97
C GLN A 181 -1.35 -0.35 20.30
N SER A 182 -2.52 -1.00 20.25
CA SER A 182 -3.27 -1.37 21.46
C SER A 182 -2.50 -2.31 22.40
N LYS A 183 -1.58 -3.11 21.85
CA LYS A 183 -0.70 -4.01 22.61
C LYS A 183 0.66 -3.37 22.97
N SER A 184 0.92 -2.12 22.59
CA SER A 184 2.23 -1.46 22.73
C SER A 184 3.37 -2.23 22.03
N LEU A 185 3.08 -2.85 20.89
CA LEU A 185 4.01 -3.66 20.07
C LEU A 185 4.38 -2.98 18.74
N LEU A 186 4.07 -1.69 18.59
CA LEU A 186 4.41 -0.96 17.37
C LEU A 186 5.96 -0.80 17.30
N PRO A 187 6.61 -1.25 16.21
CA PRO A 187 8.05 -1.18 16.08
C PRO A 187 8.52 0.25 15.78
N VAL A 188 9.78 0.54 16.12
CA VAL A 188 10.47 1.72 15.60
C VAL A 188 10.78 1.49 14.12
N THR A 189 10.34 2.41 13.26
CA THR A 189 10.57 2.37 11.82
C THR A 189 11.65 3.36 11.39
N ASN A 190 12.22 3.12 10.21
CA ASN A 190 13.25 3.99 9.61
C ASN A 190 12.70 4.93 8.55
N ASN A 191 11.39 4.88 8.27
CA ASN A 191 10.78 5.77 7.29
C ASN A 191 11.04 7.23 7.65
N LYS A 192 11.22 8.04 6.61
CA LYS A 192 11.35 9.49 6.73
C LYS A 192 10.46 10.11 5.68
N CYS A 193 9.90 11.27 6.01
CA CYS A 193 9.23 12.08 5.03
C CYS A 193 9.91 13.45 4.83
N PRO A 194 10.29 13.83 3.59
CA PRO A 194 10.39 12.93 2.43
C PRO A 194 11.42 11.83 2.71
N CYS A 195 11.35 10.72 1.98
CA CYS A 195 12.35 9.66 2.11
C CYS A 195 13.74 10.27 1.85
N THR A 196 14.76 9.86 2.61
CA THR A 196 16.15 10.11 2.20
C THR A 196 16.54 8.93 1.31
N ALA A 197 16.74 9.17 0.01
CA ALA A 197 17.32 8.15 -0.87
C ALA A 197 18.60 7.60 -0.23
N ALA A 198 18.69 6.27 -0.13
CA ALA A 198 19.82 5.57 0.46
C ALA A 198 21.05 5.58 -0.45
#